data_AF-A0A7K2LVF6-F1
#
_entry.id   AF-A0A7K2LVF6-F1
#
_cell.length_a   1.000
_cell.length_b   1.000
_cell.length_c   1.000
_cell.angle_alpha   90.00
_cell.angle_beta   90.00
_cell.angle_gamma   90.00
#
_symmetry.space_group_name_H-M   'P 1'
#
loop_
_entity.id
_entity.type
_entity.pdbx_description
1 polymer ?
#
loop_
_entity_poly.entity_id
_entity_poly.type
_entity_poly.pdbx_seq_one_letter_code
_entity_poly.pdbx_strand_id
1 'polypeptide(L)' 'DEAGRVLHRTALLGTAPGAVVAYGTEGGEEFPLLADRPLVDGAPAAYVCRDFTCDAPTTDPERLRAALGG' A
#
# COMPACT_ATOMS: atom_id res chain seq x y z
N ASP A 1 -9.07 10.32 -3.33
CA ASP A 1 -9.77 9.76 -2.17
C ASP A 1 -8.99 10.05 -0.89
N GLU A 2 -9.67 10.24 0.24
CA GLU A 2 -9.07 10.57 1.54
C GLU A 2 -8.43 9.33 2.19
N ALA A 3 -9.12 8.17 2.17
CA ALA A 3 -8.61 6.95 2.78
C ALA A 3 -7.31 6.48 2.12
N GLY A 4 -7.22 6.58 0.78
CA GLY A 4 -5.98 6.30 0.05
C GLY A 4 -4.80 7.19 0.47
N ARG A 5 -5.06 8.48 0.74
CA ARG A 5 -4.03 9.42 1.23
C ARG A 5 -3.58 9.08 2.65
N VAL A 6 -4.48 8.59 3.50
CA VAL A 6 -4.13 8.12 4.86
C VAL A 6 -3.18 6.92 4.76
N LEU A 7 -3.51 5.90 3.95
CA LEU A 7 -2.63 4.75 3.75
C LEU A 7 -1.27 5.17 3.18
N HIS A 8 -1.25 6.07 2.20
CA HIS A 8 -0.01 6.58 1.61
C HIS A 8 0.86 7.30 2.65
N ARG A 9 0.26 8.17 3.47
CA ARG A 9 0.97 8.84 4.57
C ARG A 9 1.51 7.83 5.58
N THR A 10 0.71 6.84 5.98
CA THR A 10 1.15 5.78 6.89
C THR A 10 2.34 5.00 6.32
N ALA A 11 2.32 4.69 5.02
CA ALA A 11 3.43 4.01 4.36
C ALA A 11 4.73 4.81 4.38
N LEU A 12 4.67 6.11 4.11
CA LEU A 12 5.82 7.01 4.13
C LEU A 12 6.43 7.22 5.52
N LEU A 13 5.68 6.94 6.59
CA LEU A 13 6.13 7.05 7.98
C LEU A 13 6.67 5.73 8.55
N GLY A 14 6.62 4.64 7.78
CA GLY A 14 7.16 3.33 8.17
C GLY A 14 8.68 3.34 8.33
N THR A 15 9.21 2.40 9.11
CA THR A 15 10.66 2.32 9.43
C THR A 15 11.36 1.15 8.73
N ALA A 16 10.62 0.36 7.95
CA ALA A 16 11.16 -0.77 7.21
C ALA A 16 12.31 -0.34 6.27
N PRO A 17 13.54 -0.85 6.46
CA PRO A 17 14.70 -0.40 5.70
C PRO A 17 14.57 -0.79 4.22
N GLY A 18 14.81 0.17 3.33
CA GLY A 18 14.74 -0.05 1.89
C GLY A 18 13.33 -0.14 1.32
N ALA A 19 12.29 0.17 2.10
CA ALA A 19 10.92 0.20 1.60
C ALA A 19 10.74 1.29 0.53
N VAL A 20 10.13 0.91 -0.59
CA VAL A 20 9.73 1.82 -1.66
C VAL A 20 8.21 1.93 -1.63
N VAL A 21 7.70 3.16 -1.68
CA VAL A 21 6.27 3.44 -1.65
C VAL A 21 5.83 3.97 -3.01
N ALA A 22 4.81 3.35 -3.58
CA ALA A 22 4.13 3.82 -4.77
C ALA A 22 2.65 4.01 -4.47
N TYR A 23 2.08 5.08 -5.00
CA TYR A 23 0.69 5.46 -4.77
C TYR A 23 0.07 5.91 -6.08
N GLY A 24 -1.10 5.36 -6.40
CA GLY A 24 -1.81 5.64 -7.64
C GLY A 24 -3.29 5.30 -7.52
N THR A 25 -4.03 5.60 -8.58
CA THR A 25 -5.44 5.20 -8.72
C THR A 25 -5.55 3.82 -9.35
N GLU A 26 -6.62 3.10 -9.06
CA GLU A 26 -6.93 1.83 -9.74
C GLU A 26 -6.98 2.04 -11.26
N GLY A 27 -6.33 1.14 -12.00
CA GLY A 27 -6.23 1.22 -13.47
C GLY A 27 -5.31 2.32 -14.00
N GLY A 28 -4.56 3.01 -13.13
CA GLY A 28 -3.55 3.98 -13.56
C GLY A 28 -2.33 3.30 -14.18
N GLU A 29 -1.84 3.81 -15.31
CA GLU A 29 -0.70 3.25 -16.04
C GLU A 29 0.67 3.82 -15.60
N GLU A 30 0.66 4.84 -14.72
CA GLU A 30 1.87 5.55 -14.28
C GLU A 30 2.88 4.63 -13.56
N PHE A 31 2.37 3.66 -12.80
CA PHE A 31 3.19 2.74 -12.01
C PHE A 31 2.85 1.29 -12.36
N PRO A 32 3.63 0.63 -13.23
CA PRO A 32 3.42 -0.77 -13.59
C PRO A 32 3.39 -1.73 -12.39
N LEU A 33 4.03 -1.37 -11.29
CA LEU A 33 4.03 -2.13 -10.04
C LEU A 33 2.65 -2.18 -9.34
N LEU A 34 1.72 -1.28 -9.70
CA LEU A 34 0.34 -1.25 -9.22
C LEU A 34 -0.60 -2.04 -10.15
N ALA A 35 -0.10 -2.58 -11.27
CA ALA A 35 -0.87 -3.51 -12.09
C ALA A 35 -1.28 -4.72 -11.24
N ASP A 36 -2.53 -5.17 -11.39
CA ASP A 36 -3.10 -6.29 -10.64
C ASP A 36 -3.11 -6.11 -9.11
N ARG A 37 -3.20 -4.85 -8.66
CA ARG A 37 -3.39 -4.45 -7.26
C ARG A 37 -4.70 -3.65 -7.12
N PRO A 38 -5.87 -4.32 -7.25
CA PRO A 38 -7.16 -3.66 -7.26
C PRO A 38 -7.53 -3.08 -5.89
N LEU A 39 -8.65 -2.37 -5.86
CA LEU A 39 -9.29 -2.00 -4.59
C LEU A 39 -9.79 -3.26 -3.84
N VAL A 40 -9.90 -3.17 -2.53
CA VAL A 40 -10.54 -4.22 -1.69
C VAL A 40 -11.92 -3.74 -1.30
N ASP A 41 -12.96 -4.46 -1.73
CA ASP A 41 -14.37 -4.07 -1.53
C ASP A 41 -14.68 -2.62 -1.96
N GLY A 42 -14.00 -2.14 -3.01
CA GLY A 42 -14.11 -0.77 -3.51
C GLY A 42 -13.38 0.29 -2.68
N ALA A 43 -12.68 -0.10 -1.61
CA ALA A 43 -11.86 0.78 -0.79
C ALA A 43 -10.36 0.72 -1.19
N PRO A 44 -9.61 1.82 -1.02
CA PRO A 44 -8.16 1.82 -1.22
C PRO A 44 -7.47 0.78 -0.35
N ALA A 45 -6.53 0.05 -0.96
CA ALA A 45 -5.80 -1.02 -0.31
C ALA A 45 -4.29 -0.79 -0.41
N ALA A 46 -3.57 -1.12 0.66
CA ALA A 46 -2.13 -1.15 0.70
C ALA A 46 -1.64 -2.61 0.59
N TYR A 47 -0.64 -2.80 -0.28
CA TYR A 47 0.01 -4.08 -0.52
C TYR A 47 1.48 -3.98 -0.06
N VAL A 48 1.85 -4.78 0.94
CA VAL A 48 3.23 -4.83 1.44
C VAL A 48 3.87 -6.10 0.91
N CYS A 49 4.89 -5.94 0.07
CA CYS A 49 5.56 -7.06 -0.59
C CYS A 49 7.03 -7.17 -0.13
N ARG A 50 7.47 -8.40 0.12
CA ARG A 50 8.84 -8.79 0.50
C ARG A 50 9.19 -10.08 -0.22
N ASP A 51 10.43 -10.18 -0.71
CA ASP A 51 10.91 -11.39 -1.40
C ASP A 51 9.94 -11.90 -2.48
N PHE A 52 9.45 -10.98 -3.34
CA PHE A 52 8.48 -11.25 -4.41
C PHE A 52 7.11 -11.79 -3.96
N THR A 53 6.82 -11.75 -2.66
CA THR A 53 5.55 -12.19 -2.07
C THR A 53 4.88 -11.02 -1.37
N CYS A 54 3.57 -10.85 -1.56
CA CYS A 54 2.80 -9.83 -0.86
C CYS A 54 1.98 -10.44 0.27
N ASP A 55 1.89 -9.72 1.38
CA ASP A 55 0.92 -10.02 2.42
C ASP A 55 -0.51 -9.79 1.90
N ALA A 56 -1.51 -10.28 2.64
CA ALA A 56 -2.90 -9.95 2.34
C ALA A 56 -3.08 -8.41 2.37
N PRO A 57 -3.78 -7.83 1.37
CA PRO A 57 -3.96 -6.38 1.32
C PRO A 57 -4.73 -5.87 2.53
N THR A 58 -4.42 -4.64 2.94
CA THR A 58 -5.09 -3.99 4.06
C THR A 58 -5.65 -2.64 3.67
N THR A 59 -6.87 -2.37 4.10
CA THR A 59 -7.50 -1.04 4.06
C THR A 59 -7.33 -0.29 5.39
N ASP A 60 -6.80 -0.97 6.42
CA ASP A 60 -6.57 -0.43 7.76
C ASP A 60 -5.14 0.17 7.90
N PRO A 61 -5.02 1.47 8.23
CA PRO A 61 -3.75 2.12 8.49
C PRO A 61 -2.95 1.50 9.65
N GLU A 62 -3.59 1.02 10.72
CA GLU A 62 -2.85 0.48 11.86
C GLU A 62 -2.21 -0.87 11.52
N ARG A 63 -2.92 -1.74 10.79
CA ARG A 63 -2.34 -2.95 10.23
C ARG A 63 -1.18 -2.64 9.28
N LEU A 64 -1.31 -1.62 8.44
CA LEU A 64 -0.22 -1.19 7.54
C LEU A 64 1.01 -0.71 8.33
N ARG A 65 0.80 0.11 9.37
CA ARG A 65 1.86 0.63 10.25
C ARG A 65 2.66 -0.50 10.88
N ALA A 66 1.96 -1.50 11.43
CA ALA A 66 2.59 -2.68 12.03
C ALA A 66 3.40 -3.49 11.00
N ALA A 67 2.90 -3.65 9.77
CA ALA A 67 3.62 -4.33 8.71
C ALA A 67 4.93 -3.60 8.30
N LEU A 68 4.98 -2.28 8.47
CA LEU A 68 6.13 -1.46 8.10
C LEU A 68 7.09 -1.16 9.26
N GLY A 69 6.97 -1.88 10.38
CA GLY A 69 7.86 -1.72 11.54
C GLY A 69 7.59 -0.46 12.36
N GLY A 70 6.41 0.14 12.20
CA GLY A 70 5.95 1.29 12.98
C GLY A 70 5.38 0.87 14.33
#